data_AF-A0A953PAI0-F1
#
_entry.id   AF-A0A953PAI0-F1
#
_cell.length_a   1.000
_cell.length_b   1.000
_cell.length_c   1.000
_cell.angle_alpha   90.00
_cell.angle_beta   90.00
_cell.angle_gamma   90.00
#
_symmetry.space_group_name_H-M   'P 1'
#
loop_
_entity.id
_entity.type
_entity.pdbx_description
1 polymer ?
#
loop_
_entity_poly.entity_id
_entity_poly.type
_entity_poly.pdbx_seq_one_letter_code
_entity_poly.pdbx_strand_id
1 'polypeptide(L)'
;MSSMPQTIVTSDQDAVISEVQIAAPPERIFQALTSSDLLMRWWNGEGGPCRVKVWEIEPRLGGRMRHVVEDPSRTMLPSGEGVITGQIVEFDPPRTLVYTWLSSFHSKPEVVTLVRWDLVPNQGGTLVKMTHSGLKPLPEGASYAEGWPGVINWLKSFAETH
;
A
#
# COMPACT_ATOMS: atom_id res chain seq x y z
N MET A 1 7.35 16.94 15.64
CA MET A 1 7.92 15.58 15.62
C MET A 1 6.98 14.73 14.79
N SER A 2 7.36 14.31 13.58
CA SER A 2 6.51 13.44 12.75
C SER A 2 6.44 12.04 13.38
N SER A 3 5.23 11.53 13.61
CA SER A 3 5.04 10.17 14.12
C SER A 3 5.44 9.15 13.05
N MET A 4 6.21 8.14 13.44
CA MET A 4 6.50 6.99 12.57
C MET A 4 5.29 6.04 12.52
N PRO A 5 5.10 5.28 11.42
CA PRO A 5 4.07 4.26 11.34
C PRO A 5 4.28 3.17 12.38
N GLN A 6 3.26 2.90 13.17
CA GLN A 6 3.23 1.77 14.11
C GLN A 6 2.70 0.55 13.37
N THR A 7 3.52 -0.50 13.30
CA THR A 7 3.20 -1.69 12.50
C THR A 7 3.23 -2.94 13.35
N ILE A 8 2.21 -3.78 13.19
CA ILE A 8 2.08 -5.07 13.86
C ILE A 8 1.73 -6.16 12.85
N VAL A 9 2.10 -7.39 13.19
CA VAL A 9 1.57 -8.61 12.56
C VAL A 9 0.54 -9.20 13.53
N THR A 10 -0.63 -9.60 13.04
CA THR A 10 -1.65 -10.23 13.89
C THR A 10 -1.13 -11.55 14.46
N SER A 11 -1.64 -11.96 15.62
CA SER A 11 -1.17 -13.17 16.32
C SER A 11 -1.37 -14.47 15.51
N ASP A 12 -2.37 -14.50 14.63
CA ASP A 12 -2.64 -15.59 13.70
C ASP A 12 -1.86 -15.49 12.37
N GLN A 13 -1.02 -14.45 12.24
CA GLN A 13 -0.20 -14.13 11.07
C GLN A 13 -1.00 -13.87 9.79
N ASP A 14 -2.30 -13.62 9.89
CA ASP A 14 -3.13 -13.37 8.71
C ASP A 14 -3.04 -11.93 8.18
N ALA A 15 -2.66 -10.97 9.02
CA ALA A 15 -2.61 -9.59 8.62
C ALA A 15 -1.41 -8.80 9.15
N VAL A 16 -0.96 -7.85 8.32
CA VAL A 16 -0.08 -6.76 8.70
C VAL A 16 -0.93 -5.50 8.82
N ILE A 17 -0.88 -4.84 9.97
CA ILE A 17 -1.59 -3.58 10.23
C ILE A 17 -0.54 -2.50 10.48
N SER A 18 -0.66 -1.38 9.79
CA SER A 18 0.21 -0.22 9.98
C SER A 18 -0.62 1.05 10.11
N GLU A 19 -0.36 1.82 11.18
CA GLU A 19 -1.12 3.01 11.53
C GLU A 19 -0.19 4.22 11.66
N VAL A 20 -0.58 5.37 11.10
CA VAL A 20 0.18 6.62 11.21
C VAL A 20 -0.73 7.85 11.21
N GLN A 21 -0.27 8.90 11.89
CA GLN A 21 -0.85 10.23 11.76
C GLN A 21 -0.26 10.98 10.56
N ILE A 22 -1.10 11.46 9.66
CA ILE A 22 -0.72 12.33 8.55
C ILE A 22 -1.38 13.68 8.71
N ALA A 23 -0.59 14.77 8.70
CA ALA A 23 -1.05 16.16 8.82
C ALA A 23 -1.65 16.68 7.50
N ALA A 24 -2.64 15.94 6.98
CA ALA A 24 -3.35 16.22 5.75
C ALA A 24 -4.83 15.80 5.88
N PRO A 25 -5.75 16.44 5.16
CA PRO A 25 -7.15 16.04 5.17
C PRO A 25 -7.36 14.69 4.45
N PRO A 26 -8.38 13.89 4.82
CA PRO A 26 -8.64 12.58 4.22
C PRO A 26 -8.79 12.64 2.71
N GLU A 27 -9.40 13.70 2.18
CA GLU A 27 -9.62 13.89 0.74
C GLU A 27 -8.30 13.91 -0.04
N ARG A 28 -7.26 14.56 0.52
CA ARG A 28 -5.95 14.62 -0.10
C ARG A 28 -5.27 13.25 -0.10
N ILE A 29 -5.33 12.56 1.04
CA ILE A 29 -4.72 11.23 1.19
C ILE A 29 -5.44 10.23 0.27
N PHE A 30 -6.77 10.27 0.22
CA PHE A 30 -7.57 9.44 -0.66
C PHE A 30 -7.21 9.70 -2.13
N GLN A 31 -7.12 10.96 -2.53
CA GLN A 31 -6.69 11.31 -3.89
C GLN A 31 -5.29 10.77 -4.21
N ALA A 32 -4.36 10.86 -3.26
CA ALA A 32 -3.01 10.30 -3.40
C ALA A 32 -3.00 8.77 -3.52
N LEU A 33 -4.02 8.07 -2.98
CA LEU A 33 -4.18 6.61 -3.09
C LEU A 33 -4.91 6.17 -4.36
N THR A 34 -5.66 7.06 -5.02
CA THR A 34 -6.56 6.69 -6.13
C THR A 34 -6.28 7.39 -7.46
N SER A 35 -5.23 8.20 -7.54
CA SER A 35 -4.77 8.82 -8.77
C SER A 35 -3.47 8.17 -9.25
N SER A 36 -3.50 7.54 -10.43
CA SER A 36 -2.31 6.95 -11.07
C SER A 36 -1.15 7.95 -11.14
N ASP A 37 -1.43 9.22 -11.49
CA ASP A 37 -0.41 10.26 -11.59
C ASP A 37 0.21 10.58 -10.23
N LEU A 38 -0.58 10.66 -9.15
CA LEU A 38 -0.04 10.91 -7.82
C LEU A 38 0.70 9.69 -7.27
N LEU A 39 0.16 8.49 -7.47
CA LEU A 39 0.78 7.23 -7.07
C LEU A 39 2.16 7.08 -7.71
N MET A 40 2.30 7.38 -9.00
CA MET A 40 3.60 7.39 -9.67
C MET A 40 4.60 8.41 -9.08
N ARG A 41 4.12 9.50 -8.45
CA ARG A 41 4.96 10.54 -7.86
C ARG A 41 5.49 10.19 -6.48
N TRP A 42 4.71 9.49 -5.65
CA TRP A 42 5.10 9.21 -4.27
C TRP A 42 5.45 7.75 -3.99
N TRP A 43 4.91 6.79 -4.73
CA TRP A 43 5.14 5.35 -4.55
C TRP A 43 6.48 4.91 -5.16
N ASN A 44 7.55 5.66 -4.86
CA ASN A 44 8.91 5.47 -5.36
C ASN A 44 9.91 6.18 -4.43
N GLY A 45 9.54 6.33 -3.16
CA GLY A 45 10.29 7.17 -2.25
C GLY A 45 11.74 6.69 -2.12
N GLU A 46 12.61 7.66 -1.82
CA GLU A 46 14.05 7.46 -1.83
C GLU A 46 14.47 6.32 -0.89
N GLY A 47 15.39 5.47 -1.36
CA GLY A 47 15.92 4.34 -0.60
C GLY A 47 15.10 3.05 -0.66
N GLY A 48 13.98 3.01 -1.40
CA GLY A 48 13.24 1.76 -1.65
C GLY A 48 14.05 0.74 -2.49
N PRO A 49 13.98 -0.58 -2.18
CA PRO A 49 14.71 -1.60 -2.94
C PRO A 49 14.11 -1.84 -4.34
N CYS A 50 12.83 -1.50 -4.53
CA CYS A 50 12.11 -1.66 -5.78
C CYS A 50 11.67 -0.29 -6.33
N ARG A 51 11.68 -0.15 -7.65
CA ARG A 51 11.22 1.01 -8.40
C ARG A 51 9.91 0.69 -9.12
N VAL A 52 8.90 1.50 -8.89
CA VAL A 52 7.62 1.44 -9.59
C VAL A 52 7.75 2.02 -10.98
N LYS A 53 7.46 1.19 -11.98
CA LYS A 53 7.49 1.53 -13.41
C LYS A 53 6.10 1.90 -13.92
N VAL A 54 5.08 1.26 -13.39
CA VAL A 54 3.68 1.48 -13.75
C VAL A 54 2.85 1.42 -12.47
N TRP A 55 1.96 2.39 -12.31
CA TRP A 55 0.90 2.36 -11.32
C TRP A 55 -0.39 2.85 -11.96
N GLU A 56 -1.30 1.92 -12.22
CA GLU A 56 -2.60 2.20 -12.82
C GLU A 56 -3.70 1.77 -11.86
N ILE A 57 -4.69 2.63 -11.69
CA ILE A 57 -5.88 2.34 -10.89
C ILE A 57 -7.12 2.98 -11.54
N GLU A 58 -8.21 2.23 -11.62
CA GLU A 58 -9.52 2.76 -11.99
C GLU A 58 -10.29 3.11 -10.72
N PRO A 59 -10.45 4.39 -10.34
CA PRO A 59 -10.93 4.80 -9.01
C PRO A 59 -12.45 4.68 -8.87
N ARG A 60 -12.95 3.44 -8.83
CA ARG A 60 -14.36 3.09 -8.68
C ARG A 60 -14.49 1.65 -8.17
N LEU A 61 -15.64 1.31 -7.59
CA LEU A 61 -15.95 -0.08 -7.25
C LEU A 61 -15.83 -0.99 -8.50
N GLY A 62 -15.17 -2.13 -8.32
CA GLY A 62 -14.87 -3.08 -9.40
C GLY A 62 -13.79 -2.61 -10.38
N GLY A 63 -13.19 -1.44 -10.16
CA GLY A 63 -12.09 -0.92 -10.96
C GLY A 63 -10.83 -1.77 -10.83
N ARG A 64 -10.07 -1.90 -11.91
CA ARG A 64 -8.82 -2.66 -11.94
C ARG A 64 -7.64 -1.84 -11.46
N MET A 65 -6.64 -2.52 -10.90
CA MET A 65 -5.33 -1.94 -10.60
C MET A 65 -4.20 -2.82 -11.14
N ARG A 66 -3.12 -2.15 -11.55
CA ARG A 66 -1.91 -2.80 -12.05
C ARG A 66 -0.69 -2.01 -11.59
N HIS A 67 0.24 -2.73 -10.98
CA HIS A 67 1.46 -2.19 -10.43
C HIS A 67 2.65 -3.03 -10.94
N VAL A 68 3.64 -2.37 -11.56
CA VAL A 68 4.86 -3.02 -12.05
C VAL A 68 6.04 -2.48 -11.28
N VAL A 69 6.81 -3.37 -10.68
CA VAL A 69 8.01 -3.07 -9.89
C VAL A 69 9.24 -3.66 -10.54
N GLU A 70 10.33 -2.91 -10.54
CA GLU A 70 11.67 -3.34 -10.92
C GLU A 70 12.55 -3.38 -9.67
N ASP A 71 13.32 -4.45 -9.49
CA ASP A 71 14.37 -4.57 -8.48
C ASP A 71 15.72 -4.73 -9.19
N PRO A 72 16.46 -3.62 -9.41
CA PRO A 72 17.76 -3.67 -10.06
C PRO A 72 18.80 -4.47 -9.29
N SER A 73 18.66 -4.57 -7.97
CA SER A 73 19.58 -5.29 -7.09
C SER A 73 19.31 -6.79 -7.04
N ARG A 74 18.11 -7.21 -7.46
CA ARG A 74 17.60 -8.59 -7.39
C ARG A 74 17.69 -9.20 -5.99
N THR A 75 17.57 -8.36 -4.97
CA THR A 75 17.60 -8.77 -3.57
C THR A 75 16.23 -9.22 -3.08
N MET A 76 15.17 -8.60 -3.59
CA MET A 76 13.77 -8.90 -3.29
C MET A 76 13.11 -9.71 -4.41
N LEU A 77 13.46 -9.41 -5.68
CA LEU A 77 12.88 -10.08 -6.85
C LEU A 77 13.99 -10.75 -7.67
N PRO A 78 14.15 -12.09 -7.61
CA PRO A 78 15.16 -12.79 -8.39
C PRO A 78 15.06 -12.58 -9.91
N SER A 79 13.84 -12.40 -10.42
CA SER A 79 13.56 -12.03 -11.82
C SER A 79 14.02 -10.61 -12.18
N GLY A 80 14.19 -9.74 -11.19
CA GLY A 80 14.43 -8.30 -11.35
C GLY A 80 13.17 -7.48 -11.64
N GLU A 81 12.02 -8.12 -11.88
CA GLU A 81 10.73 -7.45 -12.12
C GLU A 81 9.58 -8.26 -11.52
N GLY A 82 8.55 -7.56 -11.06
CA GLY A 82 7.34 -8.13 -10.49
C GLY A 82 6.10 -7.36 -10.92
N VAL A 83 4.98 -8.07 -11.01
CA VAL A 83 3.68 -7.48 -11.34
C VAL A 83 2.70 -7.79 -10.23
N ILE A 84 2.02 -6.76 -9.76
CA ILE A 84 0.89 -6.87 -8.86
C ILE A 84 -0.37 -6.43 -9.61
N THR A 85 -1.43 -7.20 -9.48
CA THR A 85 -2.74 -6.87 -10.05
C THR A 85 -3.82 -6.97 -9.00
N GLY A 86 -4.94 -6.31 -9.25
CA GLY A 86 -6.08 -6.41 -8.36
C GLY A 86 -7.33 -5.72 -8.87
N GLN A 87 -8.36 -5.77 -8.04
CA GLN A 87 -9.65 -5.15 -8.25
C GLN A 87 -10.08 -4.44 -6.97
N ILE A 88 -10.63 -3.23 -7.10
CA ILE A 88 -11.23 -2.49 -6.00
C ILE A 88 -12.53 -3.19 -5.59
N VAL A 89 -12.59 -3.65 -4.35
CA VAL A 89 -13.73 -4.37 -3.76
C VAL A 89 -14.54 -3.50 -2.79
N GLU A 90 -13.98 -2.38 -2.34
CA GLU A 90 -14.69 -1.35 -1.58
C GLU A 90 -14.14 0.03 -1.97
N PHE A 91 -15.05 0.98 -2.21
CA PHE A 91 -14.70 2.33 -2.64
C PHE A 91 -15.67 3.33 -2.02
N ASP A 92 -15.28 3.95 -0.92
CA ASP A 92 -16.09 4.90 -0.16
C ASP A 92 -15.28 6.20 0.09
N PRO A 93 -15.16 7.10 -0.90
CA PRO A 93 -14.37 8.31 -0.75
C PRO A 93 -14.95 9.27 0.29
N PRO A 94 -14.11 9.93 1.12
CA PRO A 94 -12.65 9.77 1.25
C PRO A 94 -12.28 8.79 2.39
N ARG A 95 -13.19 7.95 2.86
CA ARG A 95 -13.04 7.17 4.10
C ARG A 95 -12.33 5.84 3.91
N THR A 96 -12.67 5.09 2.86
CA THR A 96 -12.22 3.71 2.73
C THR A 96 -11.92 3.32 1.28
N LEU A 97 -10.79 2.65 1.09
CA LEU A 97 -10.38 2.00 -0.15
C LEU A 97 -9.94 0.57 0.16
N VAL A 98 -10.55 -0.42 -0.49
CA VAL A 98 -10.11 -1.83 -0.38
C VAL A 98 -9.93 -2.40 -1.77
N TYR A 99 -8.79 -3.06 -2.01
CA TYR A 99 -8.53 -3.77 -3.25
C TYR A 99 -7.86 -5.11 -3.00
N THR A 100 -8.09 -6.05 -3.91
CA THR A 100 -7.35 -7.31 -3.94
C THR A 100 -5.90 -7.08 -4.32
N TRP A 101 -5.02 -7.96 -3.86
CA TRP A 101 -3.60 -7.93 -4.14
C TRP A 101 -3.16 -9.32 -4.60
N LEU A 102 -2.81 -9.44 -5.87
CA LEU A 102 -2.29 -10.65 -6.49
C LEU A 102 -0.89 -10.36 -7.01
N SER A 103 0.12 -10.97 -6.39
CA SER A 103 1.52 -10.70 -6.71
C SER A 103 2.15 -11.85 -7.48
N SER A 104 2.76 -11.54 -8.63
CA SER A 104 3.45 -12.53 -9.47
C SER A 104 4.69 -13.14 -8.81
N PHE A 105 5.19 -12.50 -7.75
CA PHE A 105 6.41 -12.90 -7.03
C PHE A 105 6.10 -13.50 -5.66
N HIS A 106 4.83 -13.75 -5.34
CA HIS A 106 4.51 -14.61 -4.21
C HIS A 106 4.93 -16.05 -4.49
N SER A 107 5.31 -16.77 -3.45
CA SER A 107 5.56 -18.21 -3.49
C SER A 107 4.31 -19.01 -3.91
N LYS A 108 3.13 -18.44 -3.69
CA LYS A 108 1.83 -18.92 -4.18
C LYS A 108 1.14 -17.81 -4.97
N PRO A 109 1.48 -17.62 -6.26
CA PRO A 109 1.02 -16.49 -7.07
C PRO A 109 -0.49 -16.53 -7.37
N GLU A 110 -1.19 -17.60 -7.03
CA GLU A 110 -2.65 -17.74 -7.09
C GLU A 110 -3.38 -17.21 -5.85
N VAL A 111 -2.65 -16.97 -4.74
CA VAL A 111 -3.26 -16.48 -3.50
C VAL A 111 -3.58 -15.00 -3.64
N VAL A 112 -4.87 -14.69 -3.54
CA VAL A 112 -5.37 -13.32 -3.53
C VAL A 112 -5.46 -12.83 -2.08
N THR A 113 -4.80 -11.72 -1.78
CA THR A 113 -4.86 -11.03 -0.48
C THR A 113 -5.63 -9.72 -0.59
N LEU A 114 -5.85 -9.01 0.52
CA LEU A 114 -6.60 -7.74 0.54
C LEU A 114 -5.77 -6.63 1.17
N VAL A 115 -5.74 -5.47 0.53
CA VAL A 115 -5.20 -4.24 1.13
C VAL A 115 -6.36 -3.28 1.38
N ARG A 116 -6.55 -2.91 2.64
CA ARG A 116 -7.55 -1.95 3.12
C ARG A 116 -6.86 -0.70 3.64
N TRP A 117 -7.36 0.45 3.22
CA TRP A 117 -7.02 1.76 3.74
C TRP A 117 -8.25 2.35 4.44
N ASP A 118 -8.12 2.70 5.71
CA ASP A 118 -9.09 3.46 6.49
C ASP A 118 -8.52 4.84 6.82
N LEU A 119 -9.27 5.88 6.48
CA LEU A 119 -8.91 7.28 6.67
C LEU A 119 -9.89 7.92 7.64
N VAL A 120 -9.46 8.11 8.89
CA VAL A 120 -10.29 8.68 9.96
C VAL A 120 -9.81 10.11 10.24
N PRO A 121 -10.64 11.14 9.98
CA PRO A 121 -10.29 12.51 10.35
C PRO A 121 -10.05 12.62 11.86
N ASN A 122 -9.04 13.38 12.27
CA ASN A 122 -8.79 13.68 13.68
C ASN A 122 -8.16 15.07 13.88
N GLN A 123 -7.85 15.43 15.13
CA GLN A 123 -7.23 16.72 15.42
C GLN A 123 -5.84 16.81 14.77
N GLY A 124 -5.73 17.67 13.75
CA GLY A 124 -4.47 17.93 13.05
C GLY A 124 -4.25 17.14 11.77
N GLY A 125 -5.23 16.34 11.31
CA GLY A 125 -5.16 15.68 10.01
C GLY A 125 -6.00 14.41 9.93
N THR A 126 -5.36 13.30 9.55
CA THR A 126 -6.01 12.01 9.34
C THR A 126 -5.20 10.91 10.01
N LEU A 127 -5.87 10.08 10.81
CA LEU A 127 -5.35 8.79 11.21
C LEU A 127 -5.53 7.82 10.04
N VAL A 128 -4.42 7.38 9.48
CA VAL A 128 -4.39 6.41 8.38
C VAL A 128 -4.08 5.04 8.94
N LYS A 129 -4.92 4.06 8.61
CA LYS A 129 -4.70 2.65 8.90
C LYS A 129 -4.67 1.86 7.60
N MET A 130 -3.56 1.18 7.35
CA MET A 130 -3.41 0.20 6.29
C MET A 130 -3.46 -1.20 6.90
N THR A 131 -4.28 -2.08 6.33
CA THR A 131 -4.33 -3.50 6.69
C THR A 131 -4.12 -4.35 5.43
N HIS A 132 -3.07 -5.17 5.41
CA HIS A 132 -2.86 -6.19 4.40
C HIS A 132 -3.22 -7.55 5.01
N SER A 133 -4.33 -8.17 4.59
CA SER A 133 -4.88 -9.41 5.17
C SER A 133 -4.98 -10.56 4.17
N GLY A 134 -5.26 -11.78 4.66
CA GLY A 134 -5.22 -13.00 3.86
C GLY A 134 -3.79 -13.54 3.67
N LEU A 135 -2.85 -13.10 4.51
CA LEU A 135 -1.42 -13.42 4.39
C LEU A 135 -1.06 -14.79 4.96
N LYS A 136 -1.92 -15.39 5.79
CA LYS A 136 -1.64 -16.67 6.46
C LYS A 136 -1.21 -17.82 5.51
N PRO A 137 -1.75 -17.95 4.29
CA PRO A 137 -1.32 -18.98 3.35
C PRO A 137 0.08 -18.73 2.74
N LEU A 138 0.63 -17.52 2.87
CA LEU A 138 1.91 -17.09 2.29
C LEU A 138 3.05 -17.20 3.32
N PRO A 139 4.08 -18.02 3.08
CA PRO A 139 5.29 -18.07 3.92
C PRO A 139 5.94 -16.69 4.16
N GLU A 140 5.91 -15.82 3.16
CA GLU A 140 6.46 -14.47 3.22
C GLU A 140 5.48 -13.43 3.79
N GLY A 141 4.27 -13.83 4.21
CA GLY A 141 3.20 -12.92 4.59
C GLY A 141 3.61 -11.89 5.65
N ALA A 142 4.32 -12.34 6.70
CA ALA A 142 4.79 -11.45 7.77
C ALA A 142 5.84 -10.41 7.29
N SER A 143 6.58 -10.69 6.21
CA SER A 143 7.62 -9.78 5.70
C SER A 143 7.04 -8.46 5.14
N TYR A 144 5.74 -8.42 4.85
CA TYR A 144 5.04 -7.18 4.52
C TYR A 144 5.14 -6.11 5.63
N ALA A 145 5.37 -6.51 6.89
CA ALA A 145 5.63 -5.59 7.99
C ALA A 145 6.94 -4.81 7.86
N GLU A 146 7.87 -5.26 7.03
CA GLU A 146 9.13 -4.57 6.74
C GLU A 146 8.97 -3.53 5.62
N GLY A 147 8.09 -3.79 4.64
CA GLY A 147 7.89 -2.94 3.47
C GLY A 147 6.85 -1.83 3.67
N TRP A 148 5.69 -2.16 4.24
CA TRP A 148 4.58 -1.21 4.40
C TRP A 148 4.91 0.07 5.17
N PRO A 149 5.71 0.04 6.26
CA PRO A 149 6.09 1.27 6.97
C PRO A 149 6.81 2.28 6.05
N GLY A 150 7.66 1.79 5.13
CA GLY A 150 8.35 2.64 4.15
C GLY A 150 7.38 3.29 3.17
N VAL A 151 6.48 2.50 2.59
CA VAL A 151 5.43 2.98 1.67
C VAL A 151 4.56 4.05 2.34
N ILE A 152 4.11 3.78 3.57
CA ILE A 152 3.26 4.70 4.33
C ILE A 152 4.00 5.99 4.69
N ASN A 153 5.30 5.91 5.00
CA ASN A 153 6.13 7.10 5.21
C ASN A 153 6.27 7.96 3.94
N TRP A 154 6.35 7.35 2.76
CA TRP A 154 6.37 8.10 1.51
C TRP A 154 5.03 8.79 1.24
N LEU A 155 3.91 8.09 1.46
CA LEU A 155 2.57 8.68 1.38
C LEU A 155 2.43 9.88 2.33
N LYS A 156 2.86 9.71 3.59
CA LYS A 156 2.86 10.77 4.60
C LYS A 156 3.66 11.98 4.14
N SER A 157 4.91 11.77 3.72
CA SER A 157 5.78 12.85 3.27
C SER A 157 5.19 13.61 2.07
N PHE A 158 4.57 12.89 1.15
CA PHE A 158 3.90 13.48 -0.01
C PHE A 158 2.67 14.30 0.39
N ALA A 159 1.76 13.72 1.18
CA ALA A 159 0.49 14.34 1.55
C ALA A 159 0.63 15.56 2.49
N GLU A 160 1.74 15.64 3.24
CA GLU A 160 2.05 16.79 4.10
C GLU A 160 2.71 17.95 3.35
N THR A 161 3.17 17.74 2.11
CA THR A 161 3.92 18.73 1.32
C THR A 161 3.19 19.22 0.07
N HIS A 162 2.05 18.62 -0.27
CA HIS A 162 1.19 18.94 -1.40
C HIS A 162 -0.26 19.08 -0.91
#